data_AF-A0A381RKQ6-F1
#
_entry.id   AF-A0A381RKQ6-F1
#
_cell.length_a   1.000
_cell.length_b   1.000
_cell.length_c   1.000
_cell.angle_alpha   90.00
_cell.angle_beta   90.00
_cell.angle_gamma   90.00
#
_symmetry.space_group_name_H-M   'P 1'
#
loop_
_entity.id
_entity.type
_entity.pdbx_description
1 polymer ?
#
loop_
_entity_poly.entity_id
_entity_poly.type
_entity_poly.pdbx_seq_one_letter_code
_entity_poly.pdbx_strand_id
1 'polypeptide(L)'
;MDLIIRNANLPDGRSGIDIGIKNGKIVVLESSLSAKATEEIDASGKLVSPPFVDAHFHMDATLSLGLPRLNQSGTLLEGIALWGELKPHLTVE
;
A
#
# COMPACT_ATOMS: atom_id res chain seq x y z
N MET A 1 25.51 3.00 4.76
CA MET A 1 24.06 3.17 5.04
C MET A 1 23.46 1.80 5.25
N ASP A 2 22.21 1.70 5.72
CA ASP A 2 21.58 0.38 5.91
C ASP A 2 21.03 -0.11 4.57
N LEU A 3 20.26 0.75 3.89
CA LEU A 3 19.70 0.51 2.56
C LEU A 3 19.95 1.74 1.66
N ILE A 4 20.26 1.51 0.38
CA ILE A 4 20.12 2.53 -0.67
C ILE A 4 19.23 1.98 -1.78
N ILE A 5 18.21 2.75 -2.18
CA ILE A 5 17.46 2.51 -3.41
C ILE A 5 18.09 3.36 -4.52
N ARG A 6 18.63 2.73 -5.55
CA ARG A 6 19.37 3.37 -6.66
C ARG A 6 18.44 3.72 -7.82
N ASN A 7 18.79 4.76 -8.57
CA ASN A 7 18.17 5.11 -9.86
C ASN A 7 16.64 5.23 -9.83
N ALA A 8 16.07 5.82 -8.78
CA ALA A 8 14.64 6.03 -8.64
C ALA A 8 14.16 7.27 -9.42
N ASN A 9 12.97 7.17 -10.01
CA ASN A 9 12.20 8.35 -10.40
C ASN A 9 11.26 8.72 -9.24
N LEU A 10 11.14 10.01 -8.94
CA LEU A 10 10.31 10.54 -7.85
C LEU A 10 9.04 11.21 -8.40
N PRO A 11 7.94 11.26 -7.62
CA PRO A 11 6.67 11.83 -8.06
C PRO A 11 6.73 13.35 -8.38
N ASP A 12 7.74 14.05 -7.88
CA ASP A 12 7.96 15.47 -8.12
C ASP A 12 8.72 15.77 -9.43
N GLY A 13 8.98 14.75 -10.25
CA GLY A 13 9.62 14.86 -11.56
C GLY A 13 11.14 14.69 -11.54
N ARG A 14 11.77 14.49 -10.37
CA ARG A 14 13.19 14.12 -10.31
C ARG A 14 13.41 12.68 -10.82
N SER A 15 14.51 12.46 -11.53
CA SER A 15 14.86 11.17 -12.13
C SER A 15 16.28 10.76 -11.79
N GLY A 16 16.54 9.44 -11.70
CA GLY A 16 17.87 8.91 -11.39
C GLY A 16 18.36 9.25 -9.98
N ILE A 17 17.45 9.33 -9.02
CA ILE A 17 17.75 9.66 -7.62
C ILE A 17 18.10 8.39 -6.84
N ASP A 18 19.16 8.47 -6.05
CA ASP A 18 19.46 7.49 -5.02
C ASP A 18 18.84 7.93 -3.68
N ILE A 19 18.20 7.01 -2.99
CA ILE A 19 17.51 7.21 -1.71
C ILE A 19 18.28 6.48 -0.62
N GLY A 20 18.97 7.23 0.23
CA GLY A 20 19.76 6.68 1.33
C GLY A 20 18.93 6.53 2.61
N ILE A 21 18.94 5.33 3.20
CA ILE A 21 18.17 4.98 4.40
C ILE A 21 19.12 4.53 5.52
N LYS A 22 18.90 5.08 6.72
CA LYS A 22 19.61 4.72 7.94
C LYS A 22 18.65 4.70 9.14
N ASN A 23 18.72 3.66 9.97
CA ASN A 23 17.85 3.45 11.12
C ASN A 23 16.35 3.61 10.78
N GLY A 24 15.92 3.02 9.65
CA GLY A 24 14.53 3.07 9.18
C GLY A 24 14.05 4.45 8.69
N LYS A 25 14.95 5.43 8.49
CA LYS A 25 14.60 6.77 8.01
C LYS A 25 15.35 7.10 6.73
N ILE A 26 14.68 7.83 5.83
CA ILE A 26 15.34 8.48 4.69
C ILE A 26 16.23 9.59 5.24
N VAL A 27 17.52 9.53 4.95
CA VAL A 27 18.52 10.51 5.44
C VAL A 27 19.15 11.33 4.32
N VAL A 28 19.07 10.89 3.06
CA VAL A 28 19.55 11.64 1.90
C VAL A 28 18.78 11.25 0.63
N LEU A 29 18.64 12.21 -0.27
CA LEU A 29 18.12 12.06 -1.63
C LEU A 29 19.05 12.80 -2.58
N GLU A 30 19.83 12.10 -3.39
CA GLU A 30 20.77 12.72 -4.33
C GLU A 30 21.00 11.84 -5.56
N SER A 31 21.39 12.45 -6.68
CA SER A 31 21.83 11.71 -7.85
C SER A 31 23.22 11.12 -7.63
N SER A 32 23.43 9.84 -7.98
CA SER A 32 24.75 9.18 -7.92
C SER A 32 25.41 9.26 -6.53
N LEU A 33 24.69 8.78 -5.51
CA LEU A 33 25.15 8.80 -4.12
C LEU A 33 26.46 8.00 -3.96
N SER A 34 27.53 8.68 -3.57
CA SER A 34 28.87 8.07 -3.45
C SER A 34 28.97 7.02 -2.33
N ALA A 35 28.05 7.06 -1.37
CA ALA A 35 28.01 6.11 -0.27
C ALA A 35 27.62 4.69 -0.73
N LYS A 36 28.05 3.69 0.05
CA LYS A 36 27.59 2.30 -0.06
C LYS A 36 26.64 1.96 1.08
N ALA A 37 25.74 1.01 0.84
CA ALA A 37 24.87 0.44 1.87
C ALA A 37 25.13 -1.05 2.09
N THR A 38 24.66 -1.56 3.22
CA THR A 38 24.62 -3.00 3.50
C THR A 38 23.73 -3.72 2.48
N GLU A 39 22.61 -3.09 2.11
CA GLU A 39 21.71 -3.52 1.05
C GLU A 39 21.53 -2.43 -0.01
N GLU A 40 21.55 -2.81 -1.28
CA GLU A 40 21.28 -1.91 -2.39
C GLU A 40 20.22 -2.50 -3.32
N ILE A 41 19.21 -1.71 -3.65
CA ILE A 41 18.12 -2.08 -4.57
C ILE A 41 18.19 -1.14 -5.77
N ASP A 42 18.35 -1.67 -6.99
CA ASP A 42 18.22 -0.85 -8.20
C ASP A 42 16.75 -0.73 -8.61
N ALA A 43 16.21 0.50 -8.57
CA ALA A 43 14.87 0.78 -9.08
C ALA A 43 14.82 0.74 -10.62
N SER A 44 15.97 0.81 -11.30
CA SER A 44 16.10 0.79 -12.76
C SER A 44 15.23 1.85 -13.46
N GLY A 45 15.19 3.06 -12.91
CA GLY A 45 14.38 4.16 -13.45
C GLY A 45 12.88 4.02 -13.16
N LYS A 46 12.44 3.09 -12.31
CA LYS A 46 11.03 2.98 -11.91
C LYS A 46 10.68 4.05 -10.89
N LEU A 47 9.38 4.37 -10.81
CA LEU A 47 8.83 5.27 -9.81
C LEU A 47 8.99 4.66 -8.40
N VAL A 48 9.58 5.41 -7.49
CA VAL A 48 9.49 5.15 -6.05
C VAL A 48 8.50 6.15 -5.48
N SER A 49 7.40 5.63 -4.94
CA SER A 49 6.38 6.44 -4.28
C SER A 49 6.40 6.20 -2.76
N PRO A 50 5.77 7.09 -1.98
CA PRO A 50 5.25 6.70 -0.69
C PRO A 50 4.32 5.47 -0.81
N PRO A 51 4.07 4.73 0.28
CA PRO A 51 3.05 3.69 0.29
C PRO A 51 1.69 4.24 -0.15
N PHE A 52 0.91 3.41 -0.84
CA PHE A 52 -0.49 3.75 -1.13
C PHE A 52 -1.33 3.76 0.15
N VAL A 53 -2.40 4.54 0.14
CA VAL A 53 -3.36 4.66 1.24
C VAL A 53 -4.73 4.22 0.76
N ASP A 54 -5.31 3.24 1.44
CA ASP A 54 -6.73 2.93 1.33
C ASP A 54 -7.49 3.76 2.37
N ALA A 55 -8.19 4.80 1.89
CA ALA A 55 -8.88 5.77 2.75
C ALA A 55 -10.32 5.36 3.10
N HIS A 56 -10.89 4.39 2.39
CA HIS A 56 -12.27 3.95 2.60
C HIS A 56 -12.39 2.46 2.29
N PHE A 57 -12.37 1.66 3.35
CA PHE A 57 -12.53 0.22 3.26
C PHE A 57 -13.40 -0.31 4.40
N HIS A 58 -14.22 -1.32 4.10
CA HIS A 58 -15.03 -2.02 5.10
C HIS A 58 -14.35 -3.34 5.48
N MET A 59 -13.44 -3.30 6.46
CA MET A 59 -12.76 -4.52 6.92
C MET A 59 -13.71 -5.48 7.66
N ASP A 60 -14.75 -4.97 8.30
CA ASP A 60 -15.75 -5.78 9.01
C ASP A 60 -16.55 -6.65 8.04
N ALA A 61 -16.84 -6.15 6.84
CA ALA A 61 -17.61 -6.84 5.80
C ALA A 61 -16.74 -7.49 4.70
N THR A 62 -15.41 -7.48 4.82
CA THR A 62 -14.54 -8.04 3.78
C THR A 62 -14.65 -9.56 3.72
N LEU A 63 -14.37 -10.13 2.54
CA LEU A 63 -14.43 -11.58 2.27
C LEU A 63 -15.77 -12.27 2.57
N SER A 64 -16.87 -11.51 2.72
CA SER A 64 -18.20 -12.05 3.04
C SER A 64 -19.12 -12.19 1.83
N LEU A 65 -18.60 -12.11 0.61
CA LEU A 65 -19.40 -12.21 -0.61
C LEU A 65 -20.17 -13.54 -0.65
N GLY A 66 -21.49 -13.45 -0.79
CA GLY A 66 -22.36 -14.62 -0.84
C GLY A 66 -22.81 -15.15 0.53
N LEU A 67 -22.45 -14.47 1.62
CA LEU A 67 -22.89 -14.80 2.97
C LEU A 67 -23.87 -13.73 3.48
N PRO A 68 -25.09 -14.08 3.93
CA PRO A 68 -25.71 -15.41 3.84
C PRO A 68 -26.19 -15.78 2.43
N ARG A 69 -26.25 -14.80 1.52
CA ARG A 69 -26.64 -14.96 0.11
C ARG A 69 -26.05 -13.83 -0.72
N LEU A 70 -26.10 -13.95 -2.04
CA LEU A 70 -25.62 -12.89 -2.94
C LEU A 70 -26.59 -11.70 -2.96
N ASN A 71 -26.02 -10.50 -3.12
CA ASN A 71 -26.76 -9.29 -3.49
C ASN A 71 -27.21 -9.42 -4.94
N GLN A 72 -28.48 -9.83 -5.15
CA GLN A 72 -28.99 -10.14 -6.49
C GLN A 72 -29.29 -8.89 -7.30
N SER A 73 -29.75 -7.81 -6.66
CA SER A 73 -30.04 -6.54 -7.34
C SER A 73 -28.81 -5.69 -7.59
N GLY A 74 -27.72 -5.91 -6.85
CA GLY A 74 -26.52 -5.07 -6.89
C GLY A 74 -26.72 -3.69 -6.26
N THR A 75 -27.80 -3.48 -5.49
CA THR A 75 -28.11 -2.18 -4.89
C THR A 75 -27.45 -2.00 -3.52
N LEU A 76 -27.24 -0.73 -3.15
CA LEU A 76 -26.76 -0.36 -1.80
C LEU A 76 -27.71 -0.86 -0.71
N LEU A 77 -29.02 -0.69 -0.88
CA LEU A 77 -30.01 -1.03 0.15
C LEU A 77 -30.09 -2.54 0.39
N GLU A 78 -30.03 -3.36 -0.66
CA GLU A 78 -29.91 -4.82 -0.49
C GLU A 78 -28.59 -5.18 0.20
N GLY A 79 -27.48 -4.54 -0.16
CA GLY A 79 -26.18 -4.74 0.50
C GLY A 79 -26.22 -4.43 2.00
N ILE A 80 -26.87 -3.33 2.39
CA ILE A 80 -27.07 -2.96 3.80
C ILE A 80 -27.95 -4.00 4.52
N ALA A 81 -29.05 -4.44 3.89
CA ALA A 81 -29.92 -5.46 4.47
C ALA A 81 -29.17 -6.78 4.69
N LEU A 82 -28.41 -7.24 3.68
CA LEU A 82 -27.57 -8.43 3.76
C LEU A 82 -26.51 -8.34 4.86
N TRP A 83 -25.83 -7.20 4.96
CA TRP A 83 -24.88 -6.97 6.03
C TRP A 83 -25.55 -7.00 7.41
N GLY A 84 -26.77 -6.43 7.51
CA GLY A 84 -27.60 -6.51 8.71
C GLY A 84 -27.99 -7.95 9.09
N GLU A 85 -28.24 -8.81 8.10
CA GLU A 85 -28.49 -10.25 8.30
C GLU A 85 -27.22 -10.98 8.77
N LEU A 86 -26.06 -10.70 8.17
CA LEU A 86 -24.80 -11.41 8.45
C LEU A 86 -24.17 -11.00 9.79
N LYS A 87 -24.09 -9.69 10.06
CA LYS A 87 -23.29 -9.11 11.15
C LYS A 87 -23.54 -9.74 12.54
N PRO A 88 -24.78 -10.08 12.96
CA PRO A 88 -25.03 -10.71 14.26
C PRO A 88 -24.40 -12.10 14.42
N HIS A 89 -24.05 -12.77 13.33
CA HIS A 89 -23.48 -14.11 13.33
C HIS A 89 -21.95 -14.12 13.26
N LEU A 90 -21.32 -12.96 13.08
CA LEU A 90 -19.86 -12.85 13.02
C LEU A 90 -19.26 -12.88 14.42
N THR A 91 -18.23 -13.71 14.59
CA THR A 91 -17.43 -13.78 15.81
C THR A 91 -16.02 -13.31 15.52
N VAL A 92 -15.39 -12.68 16.50
CA VAL A 92 -13.94 -12.55 16.56
C VAL A 92 -13.44 -13.95 16.92
N GLU A 93 -12.64 -14.60 16.08
CA GLU A 93 -11.88 -15.77 16.57
C GLU A 93 -11.00 -15.38 17.77
#